data_AF-A0A517N444-F1
#
_entry.id   AF-A0A517N444-F1
#
_cell.length_a   1.000
_cell.length_b   1.000
_cell.length_c   1.000
_cell.angle_alpha   90.00
_cell.angle_beta   90.00
_cell.angle_gamma   90.00
#
_symmetry.space_group_name_H-M   'P 1'
#
loop_
_entity.id
_entity.type
_entity.pdbx_description
1 polymer ?
#
loop_
_entity_poly.entity_id
_entity_poly.type
_entity_poly.pdbx_seq_one_letter_code
_entity_poly.pdbx_strand_id
1 'polypeptide(L)'
;MPLSNNPYQPPRPTDPSDASNSDDDTTIQIDGQTTIDDVSKLIHVPIPVVVLRYVVGLVCVPMFIGIGSFIVFAAKSLADLIPMLLLQGFLIAIAWFAFSWLGRRSRTKRLLKHHPELVGVIHGRLDGFGLHYIGPAVEQCREISWSAFLPVYVSRHGMRLNWKHSPQHFLVVPASALDAIAPAHLKTIVRQLQNACQQPPIFAVPEDWGGMPAGAITFRGTVPMETVSLPLHHPIYIASAAAMAVMLYQATKFTLITLGVATAAGVVSHFAAKRNRTTVMPLQIAQWGWFTPDGGQFHSPYFSTIFLWTDLVRVDLNDEKILVDVDSKFQFAIESQDMESDQWSRTQSWIRQARPSPLPVH
;
A
#
# COMPACT_ATOMS: atom_id res chain seq x y z
N MET A 1 -19.03 31.23 22.27
CA MET A 1 -17.79 30.71 22.89
C MET A 1 -17.10 29.85 21.85
N PRO A 2 -15.80 30.02 21.56
CA PRO A 2 -15.16 29.17 20.58
C PRO A 2 -15.07 27.75 21.15
N LEU A 3 -15.64 26.79 20.42
CA LEU A 3 -15.48 25.36 20.64
C LEU A 3 -13.98 25.06 20.71
N SER A 4 -13.55 24.33 21.73
CA SER A 4 -12.20 23.79 21.77
C SER A 4 -12.00 22.94 20.51
N ASN A 5 -11.11 23.35 19.61
CA ASN A 5 -10.67 22.53 18.50
C ASN A 5 -10.14 21.20 19.05
N ASN A 6 -10.91 20.13 18.91
CA ASN A 6 -10.40 18.78 19.09
C ASN A 6 -9.31 18.59 18.01
N PRO A 7 -8.03 18.40 18.38
CA PRO A 7 -6.92 18.29 17.42
C PRO A 7 -7.00 17.03 16.55
N TYR A 8 -7.92 16.11 16.84
CA TYR A 8 -8.16 14.87 16.09
C TYR A 8 -9.43 14.90 15.23
N GLN A 9 -10.15 16.02 15.19
CA GLN A 9 -11.33 16.13 14.34
C GLN A 9 -10.87 16.25 12.87
N PRO A 10 -11.23 15.30 11.98
CA PRO A 10 -10.90 15.42 10.58
C PRO A 10 -11.58 16.70 10.06
N PRO A 11 -10.86 17.55 9.28
CA PRO A 11 -11.42 18.80 8.79
C PRO A 11 -12.68 18.49 7.97
N ARG A 12 -13.79 19.14 8.34
CA ARG A 12 -15.02 19.11 7.56
C ARG A 12 -14.69 19.65 6.16
N PRO A 13 -15.16 19.01 5.07
CA PRO A 13 -15.30 19.73 3.81
C PRO A 13 -16.19 20.94 4.12
N THR A 14 -15.64 22.14 3.97
CA THR A 14 -16.41 23.38 4.03
C THR A 14 -17.59 23.27 3.06
N ASP A 15 -18.74 23.79 3.48
CA ASP A 15 -19.99 23.73 2.74
C ASP A 15 -19.80 23.85 1.21
N PRO A 16 -20.48 23.02 0.40
CA PRO A 16 -20.42 23.13 -1.07
C PRO A 16 -20.98 24.47 -1.60
N SER A 17 -21.52 25.33 -0.75
CA SER A 17 -22.00 26.68 -1.09
C SER A 17 -20.95 27.79 -1.02
N ASP A 18 -19.75 27.53 -0.45
CA ASP A 18 -18.64 28.51 -0.44
C ASP A 18 -17.57 28.24 -1.50
N ALA A 19 -17.81 27.30 -2.43
CA ALA A 19 -16.97 27.05 -3.60
C ALA A 19 -17.15 28.11 -4.70
N SER A 20 -17.27 29.38 -4.33
CA SER A 20 -17.18 30.50 -5.28
C SER A 20 -15.96 31.34 -4.96
N ASN A 21 -14.89 31.07 -5.72
CA ASN A 21 -13.64 31.83 -5.84
C ASN A 21 -12.53 31.49 -4.83
N SER A 22 -11.73 30.43 -5.06
CA SER A 22 -10.24 30.48 -4.97
C SER A 22 -9.41 29.19 -5.18
N ASP A 23 -9.89 28.02 -5.61
CA ASP A 23 -9.01 26.80 -5.59
C ASP A 23 -9.11 25.80 -6.79
N ASP A 24 -9.56 26.24 -7.96
CA ASP A 24 -9.75 25.34 -9.13
C ASP A 24 -8.44 24.86 -9.82
N ASP A 25 -7.25 25.33 -9.42
CA ASP A 25 -6.01 25.17 -10.22
C ASP A 25 -5.12 23.96 -9.88
N THR A 26 -5.45 23.14 -8.86
CA THR A 26 -4.57 22.01 -8.43
C THR A 26 -5.28 20.67 -8.26
N THR A 27 -6.48 20.51 -8.80
CA THR A 27 -7.15 19.20 -8.85
C THR A 27 -6.81 18.49 -10.15
N ILE A 28 -6.34 17.23 -10.07
CA ILE A 28 -6.08 16.38 -11.24
C ILE A 28 -7.18 15.32 -11.30
N GLN A 29 -8.03 15.34 -12.32
CA GLN A 29 -9.00 14.27 -12.51
C GLN A 29 -8.31 13.00 -12.99
N ILE A 30 -8.86 11.87 -12.54
CA ILE A 30 -8.44 10.53 -12.95
C ILE A 30 -9.67 9.85 -13.53
N ASP A 31 -9.62 9.56 -14.83
CA ASP A 31 -10.68 8.80 -15.49
C ASP A 31 -10.09 7.94 -16.61
N GLY A 32 -10.20 6.62 -16.47
CA GLY A 32 -9.81 5.71 -17.55
C GLY A 32 -9.74 4.26 -17.12
N GLN A 33 -8.91 3.50 -17.84
CA GLN A 33 -8.74 2.06 -17.60
C GLN A 33 -7.27 1.72 -17.49
N THR A 34 -6.91 1.00 -16.44
CA THR A 34 -5.58 0.46 -16.21
C THR A 34 -5.48 -0.92 -16.84
N THR A 35 -4.54 -1.11 -17.76
CA THR A 35 -4.28 -2.41 -18.41
C THR A 35 -3.08 -3.13 -17.83
N ILE A 36 -2.93 -4.42 -18.16
CA ILE A 36 -1.77 -5.24 -17.79
C ILE A 36 -0.46 -4.60 -18.27
N ASP A 37 -0.47 -3.99 -19.45
CA ASP A 37 0.70 -3.35 -20.04
C ASP A 37 1.11 -2.10 -19.24
N ASP A 38 0.14 -1.31 -18.78
CA ASP A 38 0.38 -0.14 -17.93
C ASP A 38 0.98 -0.53 -16.59
N VAL A 39 0.42 -1.55 -15.93
CA VAL A 39 0.99 -2.13 -14.71
C VAL A 39 2.42 -2.60 -14.97
N SER A 40 2.68 -3.26 -16.10
CA SER A 40 4.03 -3.70 -16.45
C SER A 40 5.00 -2.52 -16.59
N LYS A 41 4.56 -1.41 -17.19
CA LYS A 41 5.35 -0.20 -17.43
C LYS A 41 5.60 0.61 -16.16
N LEU A 42 4.72 0.52 -15.17
CA LEU A 42 4.76 1.32 -13.94
C LEU A 42 5.23 0.52 -12.70
N ILE A 43 5.37 -0.80 -12.80
CA ILE A 43 6.06 -1.59 -11.75
C ILE A 43 7.51 -1.11 -11.58
N HIS A 44 7.84 -0.81 -10.32
CA HIS A 44 9.20 -0.47 -9.88
C HIS A 44 10.04 -1.75 -9.87
N VAL A 45 11.14 -1.71 -10.58
CA VAL A 45 12.17 -2.75 -10.52
C VAL A 45 13.32 -2.17 -9.71
N PRO A 46 13.59 -2.67 -8.49
CA PRO A 46 14.70 -2.20 -7.69
C PRO A 46 16.00 -2.28 -8.48
N ILE A 47 16.86 -1.26 -8.37
CA ILE A 47 18.16 -1.20 -9.05
C ILE A 47 18.97 -2.49 -8.84
N PRO A 48 19.05 -3.09 -7.63
CA PRO A 48 19.78 -4.34 -7.42
C PRO A 48 19.29 -5.49 -8.30
N VAL A 49 17.98 -5.54 -8.59
CA VAL A 49 17.39 -6.55 -9.46
C VAL A 49 17.75 -6.30 -10.93
N VAL A 50 17.74 -5.03 -11.34
CA VAL A 50 18.17 -4.64 -12.68
C VAL A 50 19.64 -5.02 -12.90
N VAL A 51 20.50 -4.69 -11.93
CA VAL A 51 21.92 -5.05 -11.94
C VAL A 51 22.08 -6.56 -11.96
N LEU A 52 21.40 -7.31 -11.08
CA LEU A 52 21.46 -8.77 -11.06
C LEU A 52 21.06 -9.38 -12.41
N ARG A 53 20.01 -8.85 -13.04
CA ARG A 53 19.57 -9.30 -14.37
C ARG A 53 20.63 -9.05 -15.44
N TYR A 54 21.30 -7.89 -15.41
CA TYR A 54 22.40 -7.60 -16.32
C TYR A 54 23.64 -8.46 -16.04
N VAL A 55 23.97 -8.74 -14.77
CA VAL A 55 25.06 -9.65 -14.41
C VAL A 55 24.77 -11.06 -14.94
N VAL A 56 23.56 -11.58 -14.72
CA VAL A 56 23.17 -12.90 -15.25
C VAL A 56 23.23 -12.92 -16.78
N GLY A 57 22.70 -11.90 -17.45
CA GLY A 57 22.63 -11.86 -18.92
C GLY A 57 23.95 -11.55 -19.63
N LEU A 58 24.77 -10.65 -19.11
CA LEU A 58 26.00 -10.17 -19.75
C LEU A 58 27.28 -10.84 -19.21
N VAL A 59 27.26 -11.37 -17.99
CA VAL A 59 28.44 -12.02 -17.41
C VAL A 59 28.27 -13.53 -17.40
N CYS A 60 27.21 -14.04 -16.77
CA CYS A 60 27.05 -15.50 -16.60
C CYS A 60 26.80 -16.21 -17.93
N VAL A 61 25.91 -15.70 -18.79
CA VAL A 61 25.61 -16.36 -20.08
C VAL A 61 26.83 -16.45 -21.00
N PRO A 62 27.59 -15.36 -21.28
CA PRO A 62 28.80 -15.45 -22.10
C PRO A 62 29.90 -16.28 -21.44
N MET A 63 30.06 -16.22 -20.12
CA MET A 63 31.01 -17.05 -19.38
C MET A 63 30.69 -18.54 -19.54
N PHE A 64 29.43 -18.95 -19.38
CA PHE A 64 29.03 -20.34 -19.59
C PHE A 64 29.23 -20.79 -21.03
N ILE A 65 28.98 -19.92 -22.02
CA ILE A 65 29.26 -20.23 -23.43
C ILE A 65 30.77 -20.42 -23.65
N GLY A 66 31.61 -19.51 -23.13
CA GLY A 66 33.06 -19.59 -23.27
C GLY A 66 33.67 -20.81 -22.57
N ILE A 67 33.18 -21.18 -21.39
CA ILE A 67 33.55 -22.41 -20.69
C ILE A 67 33.20 -23.63 -21.55
N GLY A 68 32.03 -23.63 -22.21
CA GLY A 68 31.67 -24.69 -23.14
C GLY A 68 32.57 -24.81 -24.35
N SER A 69 32.90 -23.68 -24.98
CA SER A 69 33.83 -23.65 -26.11
C SER A 69 35.20 -24.21 -25.70
N PHE A 70 35.67 -23.90 -24.49
CA PHE A 70 36.90 -24.45 -23.94
C PHE A 70 36.79 -25.95 -23.64
N ILE A 71 35.68 -26.41 -23.05
CA ILE A 71 35.41 -27.83 -22.79
C ILE A 71 35.39 -28.64 -24.09
N VAL A 72 34.71 -28.13 -25.13
CA VAL A 72 34.66 -28.77 -26.45
C VAL A 72 36.05 -28.85 -27.08
N PHE A 73 36.87 -27.82 -26.91
CA PHE A 73 38.24 -27.79 -27.40
C PHE A 73 39.20 -28.71 -26.60
N ALA A 74 38.99 -28.85 -25.30
CA ALA A 74 39.85 -29.62 -24.39
C ALA A 74 39.45 -31.10 -24.25
N ALA A 75 38.24 -31.47 -24.65
CA ALA A 75 37.74 -32.83 -24.53
C ALA A 75 38.52 -33.79 -25.45
N LYS A 76 39.05 -34.86 -24.85
CA LYS A 76 39.81 -35.90 -25.57
C LYS A 76 38.97 -37.10 -25.99
N SER A 77 37.78 -37.25 -25.43
CA SER A 77 36.87 -38.36 -25.70
C SER A 77 35.41 -37.89 -25.70
N LEU A 78 34.57 -38.58 -26.48
CA LEU A 78 33.12 -38.34 -26.53
C LEU A 78 32.43 -38.69 -25.20
N ALA A 79 32.98 -39.65 -24.45
CA ALA A 79 32.45 -40.08 -23.15
C ALA A 79 32.59 -39.00 -22.07
N ASP A 80 33.63 -38.16 -22.14
CA ASP A 80 33.83 -37.03 -21.22
C ASP A 80 33.06 -35.77 -21.70
N LEU A 81 32.90 -35.61 -23.01
CA LEU A 81 32.24 -34.46 -23.63
C LEU A 81 30.74 -34.39 -23.29
N ILE A 82 30.03 -35.51 -23.42
CA ILE A 82 28.57 -35.60 -23.21
C ILE A 82 28.13 -35.11 -21.82
N PRO A 83 28.67 -35.62 -20.69
CA PRO A 83 28.25 -35.17 -19.37
C PRO A 83 28.59 -33.70 -19.11
N MET A 84 29.72 -33.20 -19.65
CA MET A 84 30.08 -31.79 -19.51
C MET A 84 29.15 -30.86 -20.32
N LEU A 85 28.76 -31.24 -21.53
CA LEU A 85 27.78 -30.51 -22.33
C LEU A 85 26.39 -30.51 -21.69
N LEU A 86 25.97 -31.63 -21.08
CA LEU A 86 24.71 -31.70 -20.34
C LEU A 86 24.71 -30.78 -19.12
N LEU A 87 25.79 -30.79 -18.33
CA LEU A 87 25.95 -29.89 -17.17
C LEU A 87 25.93 -28.42 -17.62
N GLN A 88 26.62 -28.10 -18.71
CA GLN A 88 26.65 -26.74 -19.25
C GLN A 88 25.27 -26.30 -19.77
N GLY A 89 24.58 -27.17 -20.51
CA GLY A 89 23.22 -26.93 -20.97
C GLY A 89 22.26 -26.67 -19.80
N PHE A 90 22.40 -27.43 -18.72
CA PHE A 90 21.64 -27.23 -17.48
C PHE A 90 21.94 -25.87 -16.82
N LEU A 91 23.22 -25.47 -16.73
CA LEU A 91 23.61 -24.17 -16.18
C LEU A 91 23.09 -22.99 -17.02
N ILE A 92 23.16 -23.09 -18.35
CA ILE A 92 22.59 -22.09 -19.27
C ILE A 92 21.07 -22.03 -19.10
N ALA A 93 20.39 -23.17 -18.99
CA ALA A 93 18.95 -23.23 -18.74
C ALA A 93 18.56 -22.56 -17.42
N ILE A 94 19.32 -22.79 -16.33
CA ILE A 94 19.10 -22.12 -15.04
C ILE A 94 19.32 -20.61 -15.17
N ALA A 95 20.41 -20.18 -15.81
CA ALA A 95 20.71 -18.76 -15.99
C ALA A 95 19.63 -18.05 -16.82
N TRP A 96 19.17 -18.70 -17.90
CA TRP A 96 18.06 -18.21 -18.73
C TRP A 96 16.74 -18.15 -17.97
N PHE A 97 16.44 -19.19 -17.18
CA PHE A 97 15.27 -19.20 -16.31
C PHE A 97 15.33 -18.06 -15.29
N ALA A 98 16.47 -17.86 -14.61
CA ALA A 98 16.66 -16.74 -13.69
C ALA A 98 16.50 -15.38 -14.38
N PHE A 99 17.09 -15.21 -15.57
CA PHE A 99 16.96 -13.97 -16.36
C PHE A 99 15.51 -13.67 -16.73
N SER A 100 14.77 -14.67 -17.23
CA SER A 100 13.35 -14.54 -17.57
C SER A 100 12.47 -14.30 -16.35
N TRP A 101 12.78 -14.94 -15.21
CA TRP A 101 12.08 -14.78 -13.94
C TRP A 101 12.24 -13.38 -13.36
N LEU A 102 13.44 -12.80 -13.45
CA LEU A 102 13.73 -11.41 -13.04
C LEU A 102 13.15 -10.38 -14.02
N GLY A 103 12.70 -10.81 -15.20
CA GLY A 103 12.09 -9.98 -16.23
C GLY A 103 10.81 -9.28 -15.78
N ARG A 104 10.57 -8.10 -16.35
CA ARG A 104 9.42 -7.24 -16.02
C ARG A 104 8.08 -7.97 -16.23
N ARG A 105 7.91 -8.62 -17.39
CA ARG A 105 6.67 -9.35 -17.75
C ARG A 105 6.34 -10.50 -16.79
N SER A 106 7.35 -11.29 -16.38
CA SER A 106 7.16 -12.38 -15.41
C SER A 106 6.77 -11.85 -14.04
N ARG A 107 7.37 -10.73 -13.61
CA ARG A 107 7.01 -10.04 -12.37
C ARG A 107 5.57 -9.52 -12.40
N THR A 108 5.17 -8.85 -13.49
CA THR A 108 3.80 -8.38 -13.66
C THR A 108 2.79 -9.53 -13.57
N LYS A 109 3.04 -10.64 -14.29
CA LYS A 109 2.15 -11.80 -14.23
C LYS A 109 2.01 -12.37 -12.82
N ARG A 110 3.12 -12.45 -12.06
CA ARG A 110 3.09 -12.93 -10.68
C ARG A 110 2.35 -11.96 -9.76
N LEU A 111 2.58 -10.67 -9.94
CA LEU A 111 1.92 -9.64 -9.15
C LEU A 111 0.41 -9.64 -9.39
N LEU A 112 -0.03 -9.65 -10.65
CA LEU A 112 -1.44 -9.71 -11.02
C LEU A 112 -2.12 -11.03 -10.66
N LYS A 113 -1.37 -12.11 -10.46
CA LYS A 113 -1.90 -13.36 -9.92
C LYS A 113 -2.32 -13.21 -8.45
N HIS A 114 -1.59 -12.41 -7.68
CA HIS A 114 -1.88 -12.15 -6.27
C HIS A 114 -2.78 -10.94 -6.05
N HIS A 115 -2.71 -9.97 -6.97
CA HIS A 115 -3.41 -8.70 -6.92
C HIS A 115 -4.10 -8.42 -8.28
N PRO A 116 -5.12 -9.20 -8.66
CA PRO A 116 -5.85 -8.99 -9.92
C PRO A 116 -6.52 -7.62 -9.99
N GLU A 117 -6.83 -7.03 -8.84
CA GLU A 117 -7.52 -5.76 -8.66
C GLU A 117 -6.74 -4.55 -9.23
N LEU A 118 -5.43 -4.68 -9.45
CA LEU A 118 -4.59 -3.62 -10.06
C LEU A 118 -4.95 -3.28 -11.52
N VAL A 119 -5.79 -4.09 -12.16
CA VAL A 119 -6.23 -3.93 -13.55
C VAL A 119 -7.74 -3.72 -13.55
N GLY A 120 -8.21 -2.67 -14.21
CA GLY A 120 -9.62 -2.32 -14.21
C GLY A 120 -9.86 -0.87 -14.51
N VAL A 121 -11.12 -0.47 -14.41
CA VAL A 121 -11.53 0.93 -14.54
C VAL A 121 -11.05 1.71 -13.33
N ILE A 122 -10.64 2.96 -13.54
CA ILE A 122 -10.24 3.87 -12.48
C ILE A 122 -10.94 5.21 -12.66
N HIS A 123 -11.61 5.67 -11.61
CA HIS A 123 -12.19 7.01 -11.54
C HIS A 123 -11.76 7.67 -10.23
N GLY A 124 -11.59 8.99 -10.24
CA GLY A 124 -11.19 9.71 -9.04
C GLY A 124 -10.60 11.07 -9.34
N ARG A 125 -9.96 11.64 -8.32
CA ARG A 125 -9.19 12.87 -8.42
C ARG A 125 -8.02 12.88 -7.44
N LEU A 126 -6.99 13.63 -7.76
CA LEU A 126 -5.95 14.04 -6.82
C LEU A 126 -6.16 15.51 -6.48
N ASP A 127 -6.08 15.85 -5.20
CA ASP A 127 -6.22 17.22 -4.71
C ASP A 127 -5.26 17.48 -3.53
N GLY A 128 -5.49 18.56 -2.78
CA GLY A 128 -4.70 18.93 -1.60
C GLY A 128 -4.71 17.90 -0.48
N PHE A 129 -5.77 17.08 -0.35
CA PHE A 129 -5.87 16.03 0.65
C PHE A 129 -5.02 14.82 0.24
N GLY A 130 -5.20 14.36 -0.99
CA GLY A 130 -4.60 13.12 -1.44
C GLY A 130 -5.27 12.54 -2.68
N LEU A 131 -5.58 11.25 -2.61
CA LEU A 131 -6.29 10.52 -3.65
C LEU A 131 -7.72 10.26 -3.21
N HIS A 132 -8.67 10.75 -4.00
CA HIS A 132 -10.07 10.34 -3.94
C HIS A 132 -10.31 9.38 -5.11
N TYR A 133 -10.65 8.14 -4.83
CA TYR A 133 -10.77 7.08 -5.84
C TYR A 133 -12.10 6.35 -5.72
N ILE A 134 -12.73 6.12 -6.88
CA ILE A 134 -13.90 5.29 -7.05
C ILE A 134 -13.55 4.25 -8.11
N GLY A 135 -13.40 2.99 -7.70
CA GLY A 135 -13.34 1.92 -8.69
C GLY A 135 -13.22 0.53 -8.09
N PRO A 136 -13.26 -0.49 -8.95
CA PRO A 136 -13.34 -1.89 -8.57
C PRO A 136 -12.05 -2.43 -7.93
N ALA A 137 -10.95 -1.69 -8.01
CA ALA A 137 -9.62 -2.16 -7.62
C ALA A 137 -9.40 -2.24 -6.11
N VAL A 138 -10.17 -1.53 -5.30
CA VAL A 138 -10.06 -1.59 -3.84
C VAL A 138 -11.45 -1.35 -3.29
N GLU A 139 -12.12 -2.43 -2.94
CA GLU A 139 -13.33 -2.34 -2.14
C GLU A 139 -12.99 -1.58 -0.86
N GLN A 140 -13.69 -0.45 -0.68
CA GLN A 140 -13.95 0.28 0.55
C GLN A 140 -12.99 1.41 0.98
N CYS A 141 -11.78 1.60 0.44
CA CYS A 141 -11.01 2.84 0.67
C CYS A 141 -11.20 3.83 -0.49
N ARG A 142 -11.91 4.93 -0.25
CA ARG A 142 -12.24 5.92 -1.29
C ARG A 142 -11.46 7.21 -1.16
N GLU A 143 -10.84 7.49 0.00
CA GLU A 143 -10.00 8.65 0.22
C GLU A 143 -8.73 8.26 0.97
N ILE A 144 -7.58 8.69 0.46
CA ILE A 144 -6.26 8.36 0.99
C ILE A 144 -5.40 9.62 1.03
N SER A 145 -4.93 10.01 2.21
CA SER A 145 -4.12 11.23 2.36
C SER A 145 -2.70 11.08 1.76
N TRP A 146 -2.09 12.20 1.35
CA TRP A 146 -0.75 12.20 0.75
C TRP A 146 0.33 11.56 1.63
N SER A 147 0.22 11.71 2.95
CA SER A 147 1.16 11.18 3.94
C SER A 147 1.10 9.66 4.10
N ALA A 148 0.02 9.03 3.62
CA ALA A 148 -0.11 7.57 3.54
C ALA A 148 0.64 6.95 2.34
N PHE A 149 1.13 7.77 1.41
CA PHE A 149 1.91 7.32 0.27
C PHE A 149 3.43 7.42 0.51
N LEU A 150 4.18 6.48 -0.09
CA LEU A 150 5.60 6.67 -0.38
C LEU A 150 5.77 7.71 -1.49
N PRO A 151 7.01 8.19 -1.76
CA PRO A 151 7.27 9.08 -2.89
C PRO A 151 6.66 8.53 -4.19
N VAL A 152 5.80 9.33 -4.83
CA VAL A 152 5.08 8.93 -6.03
C VAL A 152 6.05 8.78 -7.19
N TYR A 153 5.94 7.67 -7.91
CA TYR A 153 6.72 7.46 -9.11
C TYR A 153 5.96 7.99 -10.32
N VAL A 154 6.46 9.05 -10.94
CA VAL A 154 5.89 9.64 -12.17
C VAL A 154 6.79 9.33 -13.36
N SER A 155 6.20 8.88 -14.46
CA SER A 155 6.88 8.56 -15.71
C SER A 155 6.05 9.01 -16.91
N ARG A 156 6.60 8.89 -18.12
CA ARG A 156 5.85 9.13 -19.37
C ARG A 156 4.66 8.18 -19.59
N HIS A 157 4.62 7.06 -18.86
CA HIS A 157 3.55 6.07 -18.97
C HIS A 157 2.42 6.31 -17.96
N GLY A 158 2.57 7.29 -17.06
CA GLY A 158 1.62 7.58 -15.99
C GLY A 158 2.32 7.65 -14.63
N MET A 159 1.54 7.49 -13.56
CA MET A 159 2.01 7.55 -12.19
C MET A 159 1.70 6.27 -11.42
N ARG A 160 2.51 6.03 -10.39
CA ARG A 160 2.32 4.94 -9.44
C ARG A 160 2.35 5.48 -8.01
N LEU A 161 1.25 5.24 -7.31
CA LEU A 161 1.00 5.65 -5.93
C LEU A 161 1.22 4.42 -5.04
N ASN A 162 2.29 4.40 -4.24
CA ASN A 162 2.62 3.27 -3.38
C ASN A 162 2.17 3.55 -1.96
N TRP A 163 1.38 2.65 -1.35
CA TRP A 163 1.02 2.81 0.05
C TRP A 163 2.21 2.55 0.97
N LYS A 164 2.44 3.44 1.93
CA LYS A 164 3.52 3.35 2.91
C LYS A 164 3.34 2.17 3.87
N HIS A 165 2.09 1.88 4.23
CA HIS A 165 1.72 0.86 5.20
C HIS A 165 1.46 -0.52 4.58
N SER A 166 1.38 -0.58 3.25
CA SER A 166 1.21 -1.83 2.52
C SER A 166 1.83 -1.73 1.13
N PRO A 167 3.17 -1.78 0.99
CA PRO A 167 3.88 -1.57 -0.28
C PRO A 167 3.65 -2.66 -1.32
N GLN A 168 2.98 -3.77 -0.96
CA GLN A 168 2.48 -4.75 -1.92
C GLN A 168 1.26 -4.22 -2.67
N HIS A 169 0.48 -3.36 -2.01
CA HIS A 169 -0.61 -2.64 -2.60
C HIS A 169 -0.02 -1.34 -3.21
N PHE A 170 -0.44 -0.99 -4.42
CA PHE A 170 -0.20 0.32 -5.02
C PHE A 170 -1.29 0.60 -6.06
N LEU A 171 -1.53 1.87 -6.38
CA LEU A 171 -2.39 2.24 -7.50
C LEU A 171 -1.53 2.61 -8.71
N VAL A 172 -1.95 2.13 -9.88
CA VAL A 172 -1.38 2.49 -11.18
C VAL A 172 -2.38 3.37 -11.89
N VAL A 173 -1.96 4.58 -12.26
CA VAL A 173 -2.76 5.49 -13.07
C VAL A 173 -2.02 5.73 -14.38
N PRO A 174 -2.48 5.16 -15.51
CA PRO A 174 -1.84 5.36 -16.80
C PRO A 174 -1.95 6.82 -17.26
N ALA A 175 -1.03 7.23 -18.12
CA ALA A 175 -1.04 8.58 -18.69
C ALA A 175 -2.33 8.90 -19.47
N SER A 176 -2.99 7.89 -20.04
CA SER A 176 -4.27 8.05 -20.73
C SER A 176 -5.44 8.37 -19.79
N ALA A 177 -5.29 8.10 -18.49
CA ALA A 177 -6.31 8.39 -17.48
C ALA A 177 -6.09 9.73 -16.76
N LEU A 178 -5.11 10.51 -17.22
CA LEU A 178 -4.76 11.82 -16.70
C LEU A 178 -5.03 12.86 -17.78
N ASP A 179 -5.56 14.02 -17.41
CA ASP A 179 -5.97 15.11 -18.33
C ASP A 179 -4.81 15.71 -19.13
N ALA A 180 -4.25 14.96 -20.08
CA ALA A 180 -3.16 15.34 -20.99
C ALA A 180 -1.98 16.09 -20.31
N ILE A 181 -1.72 15.81 -19.02
CA ILE A 181 -0.71 16.53 -18.23
C ILE A 181 0.69 16.04 -18.61
N ALA A 182 1.59 16.97 -18.93
CA ALA A 182 2.97 16.64 -19.20
C ALA A 182 3.63 15.98 -17.95
N PRO A 183 4.41 14.88 -18.10
CA PRO A 183 4.96 14.14 -16.95
C PRO A 183 5.83 14.99 -16.00
N ALA A 184 6.57 15.96 -16.54
CA ALA A 184 7.38 16.88 -15.75
C ALA A 184 6.53 17.81 -14.89
N HIS A 185 5.41 18.27 -15.43
CA HIS A 185 4.48 19.13 -14.71
C HIS A 185 3.73 18.35 -13.63
N LEU A 186 3.20 17.16 -13.97
CA LEU A 186 2.57 16.24 -13.02
C LEU A 186 3.48 15.93 -11.83
N LYS A 187 4.77 15.65 -12.09
CA LYS A 187 5.75 15.39 -11.03
C LYS A 187 5.92 16.59 -10.10
N THR A 188 5.87 17.81 -10.63
CA THR A 188 5.98 19.04 -9.84
C THR A 188 4.73 19.26 -8.98
N ILE A 189 3.54 19.13 -9.57
CA ILE A 189 2.26 19.24 -8.84
C ILE A 189 2.21 18.22 -7.70
N VAL A 190 2.41 16.94 -8.00
CA VAL A 190 2.38 15.88 -6.99
C VAL A 190 3.39 16.14 -5.87
N ARG A 191 4.60 16.62 -6.20
CA ARG A 191 5.60 16.96 -5.19
C ARG A 191 5.17 18.17 -4.34
N GLN A 192 4.53 19.17 -4.93
CA GLN A 192 4.00 20.32 -4.19
C GLN A 192 2.89 19.88 -3.24
N LEU A 193 1.91 19.11 -3.72
CA LEU A 193 0.83 18.55 -2.91
C LEU A 193 1.35 17.68 -1.76
N GLN A 194 2.30 16.78 -2.04
CA GLN A 194 2.91 15.94 -1.00
C GLN A 194 3.67 16.74 0.06
N ASN A 195 4.35 17.83 -0.30
CA ASN A 195 5.07 18.68 0.67
C ASN A 195 4.15 19.62 1.44
N ALA A 196 3.01 20.00 0.85
CA ALA A 196 2.01 20.85 1.49
C ALA A 196 1.11 20.07 2.47
N CYS A 197 1.01 18.74 2.31
CA CYS A 197 0.21 17.89 3.17
C CYS A 197 0.71 17.90 4.62
N GLN A 198 -0.10 18.47 5.52
CA GLN A 198 0.14 18.45 6.97
C GLN A 198 -0.62 17.31 7.68
N GLN A 199 -1.49 16.61 6.96
CA GLN A 199 -2.38 15.61 7.55
C GLN A 199 -1.63 14.31 7.88
N PRO A 200 -2.05 13.60 8.94
CA PRO A 200 -1.54 12.27 9.24
C PRO A 200 -1.96 11.26 8.15
N PRO A 201 -1.29 10.10 8.06
CA PRO A 201 -1.66 9.07 7.10
C PRO A 201 -3.05 8.54 7.45
N ILE A 202 -4.06 8.82 6.60
CA ILE A 202 -5.46 8.48 6.83
C ILE A 202 -6.01 7.71 5.63
N PHE A 203 -6.76 6.65 5.89
CA PHE A 203 -7.71 6.04 4.95
C PHE A 203 -9.14 6.37 5.38
N ALA A 204 -9.96 6.86 4.46
CA ALA A 204 -11.32 7.28 4.73
C ALA A 204 -12.32 6.83 3.65
N VAL A 205 -13.59 6.87 4.03
CA VAL A 205 -14.74 6.72 3.13
C VAL A 205 -15.45 8.07 3.09
N PRO A 206 -15.82 8.58 1.89
CA PRO A 206 -16.64 9.76 1.75
C PRO A 206 -17.87 9.64 2.61
N GLU A 207 -18.15 10.70 3.36
CA GLU A 207 -19.34 10.77 4.18
C GLU A 207 -20.58 10.92 3.29
N ASP A 208 -21.55 10.04 3.46
CA ASP A 208 -22.84 10.10 2.78
C ASP A 208 -23.98 10.05 3.80
N TRP A 209 -24.49 11.23 4.13
CA TRP A 209 -25.58 11.40 5.08
C TRP A 209 -26.96 11.29 4.45
N GLY A 210 -27.06 11.05 3.13
CA GLY A 210 -28.33 11.03 2.40
C GLY A 210 -29.32 9.94 2.87
N GLY A 211 -28.79 8.83 3.43
CA GLY A 211 -29.58 7.74 4.00
C GLY A 211 -29.93 7.91 5.48
N MET A 212 -29.53 9.02 6.12
CA MET A 212 -29.69 9.20 7.56
C MET A 212 -31.16 9.48 7.95
N PRO A 213 -31.73 8.71 8.89
CA PRO A 213 -33.07 8.98 9.42
C PRO A 213 -33.17 10.31 10.16
N ALA A 214 -34.34 10.92 10.15
CA ALA A 214 -34.59 12.16 10.89
C ALA A 214 -34.39 11.95 12.40
N GLY A 215 -33.60 12.82 13.03
CA GLY A 215 -33.30 12.74 14.47
C GLY A 215 -32.24 11.71 14.84
N ALA A 216 -31.59 11.06 13.86
CA ALA A 216 -30.41 10.27 14.08
C ALA A 216 -29.23 11.14 14.55
N ILE A 217 -28.32 10.54 15.31
CA ILE A 217 -27.14 11.21 15.84
C ILE A 217 -25.91 10.74 15.06
N THR A 218 -25.17 11.65 14.48
CA THR A 218 -23.96 11.34 13.70
C THR A 218 -22.74 11.16 14.59
N PHE A 219 -21.81 10.32 14.17
CA PHE A 219 -20.48 10.22 14.78
C PHE A 219 -19.40 10.11 13.71
N ARG A 220 -18.19 10.49 14.12
CA ARG A 220 -16.96 10.34 13.35
C ARG A 220 -15.85 9.95 14.32
N GLY A 221 -14.88 9.19 13.86
CA GLY A 221 -13.72 8.84 14.67
C GLY A 221 -12.55 8.40 13.81
N THR A 222 -11.39 8.30 14.43
CA THR A 222 -10.20 7.74 13.78
C THR A 222 -9.59 6.66 14.66
N VAL A 223 -9.35 5.48 14.10
CA VAL A 223 -8.69 4.37 14.81
C VAL A 223 -7.28 4.21 14.28
N PRO A 224 -6.23 4.24 15.13
CA PRO A 224 -4.89 3.91 14.69
C PRO A 224 -4.82 2.42 14.32
N MET A 225 -4.46 2.13 13.08
CA MET A 225 -4.16 0.78 12.62
C MET A 225 -2.76 0.42 13.11
N GLU A 226 -2.64 -0.71 13.81
CA GLU A 226 -1.33 -1.27 14.14
C GLU A 226 -0.52 -1.45 12.86
N THR A 227 0.67 -0.84 12.81
CA THR A 227 1.53 -0.95 11.63
C THR A 227 1.97 -2.41 11.49
N VAL A 228 1.38 -3.12 10.52
CA VAL A 228 1.86 -4.46 10.14
C VAL A 228 3.25 -4.29 9.56
N SER A 229 4.27 -4.56 10.38
CA SER A 229 5.66 -4.49 9.94
C SER A 229 5.85 -5.48 8.81
N LEU A 230 6.19 -5.02 7.61
CA LEU A 230 6.43 -5.95 6.53
C LEU A 230 7.62 -6.85 6.89
N PRO A 231 7.49 -8.17 6.73
CA PRO A 231 8.65 -9.01 6.60
C PRO A 231 9.35 -8.53 5.33
N LEU A 232 10.47 -7.82 5.49
CA LEU A 232 11.40 -7.63 4.39
C LEU A 232 11.63 -9.03 3.79
N HIS A 233 11.59 -9.15 2.47
CA HIS A 233 12.00 -10.36 1.74
C HIS A 233 13.52 -10.60 1.88
N HIS A 234 14.03 -10.50 3.10
CA HIS A 234 15.39 -10.65 3.57
C HIS A 234 16.00 -12.01 3.23
N PRO A 235 15.30 -13.16 3.32
CA PRO A 235 15.98 -14.44 3.14
C PRO A 235 16.36 -14.69 1.68
N ILE A 236 15.55 -14.27 0.70
CA ILE A 236 15.83 -14.54 -0.72
C ILE A 236 16.99 -13.67 -1.23
N TYR A 237 17.07 -12.39 -0.84
CA TYR A 237 18.18 -11.52 -1.22
C TYR A 237 19.49 -11.93 -0.52
N ILE A 238 19.44 -12.33 0.76
CA ILE A 238 20.63 -12.85 1.47
C ILE A 238 21.07 -14.20 0.88
N ALA A 239 20.13 -15.13 0.64
CA ALA A 239 20.44 -16.44 0.06
C ALA A 239 20.97 -16.33 -1.37
N SER A 240 20.42 -15.43 -2.19
CA SER A 240 20.91 -15.19 -3.56
C SER A 240 22.27 -14.48 -3.56
N ALA A 241 22.51 -13.52 -2.66
CA ALA A 241 23.83 -12.90 -2.49
C ALA A 241 24.87 -13.90 -1.98
N ALA A 242 24.51 -14.76 -1.03
CA ALA A 242 25.38 -15.82 -0.52
C ALA A 242 25.68 -16.88 -1.60
N ALA A 243 24.67 -17.32 -2.36
CA ALA A 243 24.86 -18.25 -3.47
C ALA A 243 25.74 -17.65 -4.58
N MET A 244 25.56 -16.37 -4.90
CA MET A 244 26.38 -15.67 -5.88
C MET A 244 27.84 -15.49 -5.39
N ALA A 245 28.03 -15.22 -4.10
CA ALA A 245 29.35 -15.18 -3.47
C ALA A 245 30.04 -16.56 -3.48
N VAL A 246 29.31 -17.65 -3.23
CA VAL A 246 29.82 -19.03 -3.31
C VAL A 246 30.18 -19.42 -4.75
N MET A 247 29.36 -19.05 -5.75
CA MET A 247 29.69 -19.30 -7.16
C MET A 247 30.91 -18.48 -7.62
N LEU A 248 31.04 -17.22 -7.19
CA LEU A 248 32.21 -16.37 -7.46
C LEU A 248 33.48 -16.87 -6.76
N TYR A 249 33.34 -17.42 -5.54
CA TYR A 249 34.41 -18.07 -4.78
C TYR A 249 34.98 -19.29 -5.54
N GLN A 250 34.10 -20.08 -6.16
CA GLN A 250 34.53 -21.24 -6.96
C GLN A 250 35.12 -20.84 -8.32
N ALA A 251 34.69 -19.71 -8.89
CA ALA A 251 35.12 -19.29 -10.24
C ALA A 251 36.45 -18.51 -10.27
N THR A 252 36.81 -17.79 -9.20
CA THR A 252 37.97 -16.91 -9.22
C THR A 252 38.68 -16.84 -7.87
N LYS A 253 40.01 -17.01 -7.85
CA LYS A 253 40.89 -16.77 -6.69
C LYS A 253 40.99 -15.28 -6.29
N PHE A 254 39.95 -14.48 -6.54
CA PHE A 254 39.83 -13.06 -6.20
C PHE A 254 38.83 -12.93 -5.04
N THR A 255 39.29 -13.34 -3.86
CA THR A 255 38.44 -13.90 -2.79
C THR A 255 37.94 -12.90 -1.75
N LEU A 256 38.64 -11.78 -1.54
CA LEU A 256 38.37 -10.89 -0.40
C LEU A 256 37.60 -9.63 -0.76
N ILE A 257 37.84 -9.06 -1.94
CA ILE A 257 37.26 -7.77 -2.33
C ILE A 257 35.78 -7.93 -2.69
N THR A 258 35.42 -8.96 -3.47
CA THR A 258 34.03 -9.24 -3.88
C THR A 258 33.16 -9.70 -2.71
N LEU A 259 33.67 -10.56 -1.83
CA LEU A 259 33.00 -10.94 -0.59
C LEU A 259 32.82 -9.73 0.34
N GLY A 260 33.85 -8.89 0.48
CA GLY A 260 33.78 -7.64 1.25
C GLY A 260 32.73 -6.67 0.72
N VAL A 261 32.66 -6.46 -0.60
CA VAL A 261 31.66 -5.58 -1.23
C VAL A 261 30.24 -6.15 -1.09
N ALA A 262 30.05 -7.47 -1.28
CA ALA A 262 28.74 -8.11 -1.10
C ALA A 262 28.26 -8.04 0.36
N THR A 263 29.17 -8.25 1.31
CA THR A 263 28.85 -8.18 2.75
C THR A 263 28.57 -6.74 3.18
N ALA A 264 29.37 -5.78 2.72
CA ALA A 264 29.14 -4.35 2.97
C ALA A 264 27.81 -3.88 2.36
N ALA A 265 27.49 -4.28 1.12
CA ALA A 265 26.21 -3.98 0.49
C ALA A 265 25.03 -4.59 1.26
N GLY A 266 25.18 -5.82 1.77
CA GLY A 266 24.19 -6.48 2.62
C GLY A 266 23.96 -5.75 3.95
N VAL A 267 25.04 -5.33 4.61
CA VAL A 267 25.00 -4.58 5.88
C VAL A 267 24.38 -3.20 5.67
N VAL A 268 24.80 -2.45 4.65
CA VAL A 268 24.22 -1.13 4.32
C VAL A 268 22.73 -1.25 3.98
N SER A 269 22.34 -2.28 3.23
CA SER A 269 20.94 -2.55 2.92
C SER A 269 20.12 -2.88 4.17
N HIS A 270 20.69 -3.65 5.12
CA HIS A 270 20.05 -3.98 6.39
C HIS A 270 19.87 -2.74 7.29
N PHE A 271 20.89 -1.88 7.41
CA PHE A 271 20.79 -0.66 8.19
C PHE A 271 19.86 0.39 7.56
N ALA A 272 19.85 0.52 6.23
CA ALA A 272 18.90 1.38 5.52
C ALA A 272 17.45 0.90 5.72
N ALA A 273 17.22 -0.42 5.67
CA ALA A 273 15.91 -1.01 5.96
C ALA A 273 15.47 -0.83 7.42
N LYS A 274 16.41 -0.94 8.39
CA LYS A 274 16.14 -0.75 9.82
C LYS A 274 15.83 0.71 10.16
N ARG A 275 16.54 1.67 9.54
CA ARG A 275 16.31 3.11 9.75
C ARG A 275 14.95 3.59 9.24
N ASN A 276 14.41 2.93 8.20
CA ASN A 276 13.06 3.23 7.70
C ASN A 276 11.93 2.71 8.61
N ARG A 277 12.22 1.90 9.64
CA ARG A 277 11.19 1.37 10.55
C ARG A 277 10.81 2.31 11.70
N THR A 278 11.63 3.29 12.05
CA THR A 278 11.47 4.07 13.29
C THR A 278 10.78 5.42 13.14
N THR A 279 10.28 5.78 11.95
CA THR A 279 9.70 7.13 11.68
C THR A 279 8.32 7.10 11.00
N VAL A 280 7.63 5.96 11.05
CA VAL A 280 6.31 5.82 10.43
C VAL A 280 5.24 6.12 11.46
N MET A 281 4.62 7.31 11.39
CA MET A 281 3.37 7.59 12.10
C MET A 281 2.36 6.47 11.82
N PRO A 282 1.60 5.99 12.81
CA PRO A 282 0.61 4.93 12.60
C PRO A 282 -0.44 5.39 11.58
N LEU A 283 -0.83 4.49 10.69
CA LEU A 283 -1.93 4.73 9.75
C LEU A 283 -3.21 4.90 10.55
N GLN A 284 -4.02 5.90 10.24
CA GLN A 284 -5.32 6.12 10.83
C GLN A 284 -6.41 5.68 9.87
N ILE A 285 -7.44 5.04 10.41
CA ILE A 285 -8.65 4.64 9.69
C ILE A 285 -9.75 5.58 10.16
N ALA A 286 -10.24 6.43 9.27
CA ALA A 286 -11.37 7.29 9.54
C ALA A 286 -12.68 6.51 9.37
N GLN A 287 -13.52 6.57 10.39
CA GLN A 287 -14.81 5.91 10.44
C GLN A 287 -15.91 6.95 10.70
N TRP A 288 -17.09 6.69 10.18
CA TRP A 288 -18.25 7.55 10.40
C TRP A 288 -19.53 6.73 10.41
N GLY A 289 -20.60 7.33 10.88
CA GLY A 289 -21.91 6.70 10.84
C GLY A 289 -22.94 7.50 11.62
N TRP A 290 -24.10 6.89 11.83
CA TRP A 290 -25.19 7.49 12.57
C TRP A 290 -25.92 6.46 13.42
N PHE A 291 -26.58 6.93 14.47
CA PHE A 291 -27.36 6.14 15.42
C PHE A 291 -28.80 6.59 15.48
N THR A 292 -29.70 5.65 15.70
CA THR A 292 -31.10 5.82 16.05
C THR A 292 -31.39 5.09 17.36
N PRO A 293 -32.59 5.25 17.95
CA PRO A 293 -32.97 4.49 19.14
C PRO A 293 -32.93 2.97 18.95
N ASP A 294 -33.12 2.48 17.72
CA ASP A 294 -33.18 1.05 17.42
C ASP A 294 -31.80 0.45 17.07
N GLY A 295 -30.89 1.27 16.55
CA GLY A 295 -29.59 0.79 16.07
C GLY A 295 -28.77 1.88 15.41
N GLY A 296 -28.01 1.53 14.38
CA GLY A 296 -27.24 2.50 13.62
C GLY A 296 -26.60 1.90 12.39
N GLN A 297 -25.90 2.77 11.67
CA GLN A 297 -25.08 2.40 10.53
C GLN A 297 -23.65 2.87 10.78
N PHE A 298 -22.70 1.99 10.48
CA PHE A 298 -21.28 2.23 10.63
C PHE A 298 -20.60 2.07 9.27
N HIS A 299 -19.68 2.99 8.97
CA HIS A 299 -18.87 3.01 7.76
C HIS A 299 -17.40 3.09 8.12
N SER A 300 -16.64 2.13 7.59
CA SER A 300 -15.19 2.06 7.65
C SER A 300 -14.64 1.78 6.25
N PRO A 301 -13.37 2.13 5.98
CA PRO A 301 -12.69 1.82 4.73
C PRO A 301 -12.57 0.33 4.40
N TYR A 302 -13.04 -0.57 5.27
CA TYR A 302 -13.01 -2.02 5.09
C TYR A 302 -14.37 -2.71 5.23
N PHE A 303 -15.42 -1.96 5.60
CA PHE A 303 -16.78 -2.49 5.66
C PHE A 303 -17.78 -1.38 5.95
N SER A 304 -19.02 -1.61 5.54
CA SER A 304 -20.18 -0.88 6.06
C SER A 304 -21.16 -1.90 6.63
N THR A 305 -21.75 -1.58 7.77
CA THR A 305 -22.71 -2.46 8.43
C THR A 305 -23.84 -1.65 9.05
N ILE A 306 -25.03 -2.26 9.06
CA ILE A 306 -26.19 -1.79 9.81
C ILE A 306 -26.34 -2.75 10.98
N PHE A 307 -26.52 -2.22 12.19
CA PHE A 307 -26.66 -3.02 13.40
C PHE A 307 -27.86 -2.52 14.21
N LEU A 308 -28.46 -3.42 14.97
CA LEU A 308 -29.42 -3.10 16.02
C LEU A 308 -28.71 -3.16 17.37
N TRP A 309 -29.12 -2.33 18.32
CA TRP A 309 -28.51 -2.35 19.67
C TRP A 309 -28.68 -3.70 20.36
N THR A 310 -29.71 -4.46 20.02
CA THR A 310 -29.99 -5.81 20.52
C THR A 310 -28.98 -6.85 20.01
N ASP A 311 -28.40 -6.64 18.84
CA ASP A 311 -27.65 -7.67 18.11
C ASP A 311 -26.15 -7.63 18.41
N LEU A 312 -25.67 -6.58 19.06
CA LEU A 312 -24.25 -6.38 19.37
C LEU A 312 -23.74 -7.45 20.37
N VAL A 313 -22.53 -7.94 20.18
CA VAL A 313 -21.95 -8.94 21.10
C VAL A 313 -21.62 -8.28 22.43
N ARG A 314 -21.02 -7.09 22.38
CA ARG A 314 -20.61 -6.33 23.57
C ARG A 314 -20.75 -4.84 23.28
N VAL A 315 -21.20 -4.11 24.30
CA VAL A 315 -21.18 -2.64 24.29
C VAL A 315 -20.62 -2.23 25.62
N ASP A 316 -19.42 -1.66 25.68
CA ASP A 316 -18.91 -1.08 26.91
C ASP A 316 -19.17 0.42 26.88
N LEU A 317 -19.99 0.87 27.83
CA LEU A 317 -20.34 2.27 28.02
C LEU A 317 -19.55 2.82 29.21
N ASN A 318 -18.68 3.79 28.99
CA ASN A 318 -18.19 4.66 30.07
C ASN A 318 -18.60 6.12 29.79
N ASP A 319 -18.18 7.03 30.66
CA ASP A 319 -18.52 8.46 30.55
C ASP A 319 -17.83 9.17 29.37
N GLU A 320 -16.75 8.59 28.85
CA GLU A 320 -15.86 9.18 27.83
C GLU A 320 -15.90 8.47 26.47
N LYS A 321 -16.35 7.22 26.41
CA LYS A 321 -16.36 6.39 25.20
C LYS A 321 -17.40 5.28 25.25
N ILE A 322 -17.90 4.93 24.08
CA ILE A 322 -18.68 3.73 23.80
C ILE A 322 -17.79 2.81 22.97
N LEU A 323 -17.53 1.60 23.46
CA LEU A 323 -16.90 0.54 22.68
C LEU A 323 -17.98 -0.43 22.22
N VAL A 324 -18.12 -0.62 20.91
CA VAL A 324 -19.10 -1.51 20.32
C VAL A 324 -18.39 -2.67 19.64
N ASP A 325 -18.81 -3.88 19.96
CA ASP A 325 -18.40 -5.13 19.31
C ASP A 325 -19.61 -5.69 18.56
N VAL A 326 -19.59 -5.61 17.22
CA VAL A 326 -20.72 -6.02 16.34
C VAL A 326 -20.69 -7.52 16.05
N ASP A 327 -19.51 -8.13 16.11
CA ASP A 327 -19.20 -9.56 16.00
C ASP A 327 -17.70 -9.69 16.37
N SER A 328 -17.24 -10.88 16.75
CA SER A 328 -15.85 -11.27 17.11
C SER A 328 -14.69 -10.78 16.22
N LYS A 329 -14.99 -10.03 15.16
CA LYS A 329 -14.10 -9.47 14.16
C LYS A 329 -14.11 -7.93 14.10
N PHE A 330 -15.09 -7.25 14.68
CA PHE A 330 -15.31 -5.81 14.47
C PHE A 330 -15.55 -5.06 15.77
N GLN A 331 -14.65 -4.15 16.07
CA GLN A 331 -14.76 -3.24 17.20
C GLN A 331 -14.66 -1.80 16.72
N PHE A 332 -15.53 -0.94 17.22
CA PHE A 332 -15.40 0.50 17.03
C PHE A 332 -15.59 1.26 18.34
N ALA A 333 -14.88 2.38 18.45
CA ALA A 333 -14.96 3.30 19.58
C ALA A 333 -15.60 4.61 19.11
N ILE A 334 -16.54 5.11 19.91
CA ILE A 334 -17.11 6.45 19.79
C ILE A 334 -16.68 7.21 21.03
N GLU A 335 -15.99 8.33 20.88
CA GLU A 335 -15.57 9.14 22.01
C GLU A 335 -16.59 10.25 22.28
N SER A 336 -16.81 10.58 23.55
CA SER A 336 -17.80 11.59 23.96
C SER A 336 -17.48 12.99 23.40
N GLN A 337 -16.19 13.27 23.21
CA GLN A 337 -15.70 14.52 22.61
C GLN A 337 -16.05 14.69 21.13
N ASP A 338 -16.47 13.61 20.46
CA ASP A 338 -16.89 13.65 19.05
C ASP A 338 -18.38 14.00 18.89
N MET A 339 -19.10 14.23 20.00
CA MET A 339 -20.54 14.46 20.04
C MET A 339 -20.89 15.69 20.91
N GLU A 340 -22.03 16.31 20.65
CA GLU A 340 -22.57 17.34 21.56
C GLU A 340 -23.02 16.69 22.88
N SER A 341 -22.94 17.41 24.00
CA SER A 341 -23.19 16.84 25.34
C SER A 341 -24.59 16.27 25.53
N ASP A 342 -25.58 16.87 24.88
CA ASP A 342 -26.97 16.41 24.88
C ASP A 342 -27.15 15.16 23.98
N GLN A 343 -26.47 15.11 22.85
CA GLN A 343 -26.41 13.94 21.96
C GLN A 343 -25.74 12.75 22.63
N TRP A 344 -24.65 12.99 23.38
CA TRP A 344 -23.99 11.97 24.18
C TRP A 344 -24.95 11.37 25.21
N SER A 345 -25.59 12.24 26.01
CA SER A 345 -26.55 11.82 27.05
C SER A 345 -27.72 11.01 26.47
N ARG A 346 -28.23 11.43 25.30
CA ARG A 346 -29.28 10.71 24.57
C ARG A 346 -28.82 9.34 24.08
N THR A 347 -27.62 9.26 23.50
CA THR A 347 -27.04 8.01 23.00
C THR A 347 -26.84 7.01 24.14
N GLN A 348 -26.29 7.45 25.28
CA GLN A 348 -26.17 6.62 26.48
C GLN A 348 -27.54 6.12 26.96
N SER A 349 -28.57 6.96 26.92
CA SER A 349 -29.93 6.57 27.30
C SER A 349 -30.51 5.51 26.36
N TRP A 350 -30.31 5.63 25.04
CA TRP A 350 -30.79 4.64 24.07
C TRP A 350 -30.13 3.28 24.27
N ILE A 351 -28.80 3.27 24.44
CA ILE A 351 -28.04 2.03 24.68
C ILE A 351 -28.52 1.34 25.96
N ARG A 352 -28.71 2.10 27.06
CA ARG A 352 -29.20 1.56 28.34
C ARG A 352 -30.63 1.01 28.24
N GLN A 353 -31.50 1.65 27.45
CA GLN A 353 -32.86 1.16 27.21
C GLN A 353 -32.89 -0.13 26.39
N ALA A 354 -32.06 -0.21 25.35
CA ALA A 354 -31.96 -1.41 24.51
C ALA A 354 -31.26 -2.57 25.23
N ARG A 355 -30.38 -2.28 26.21
CA ARG A 355 -29.66 -3.28 27.03
C ARG A 355 -29.86 -3.03 28.53
N PRO A 356 -31.01 -3.46 29.09
CA PRO A 356 -31.34 -3.25 30.50
C PRO A 356 -30.50 -4.09 31.48
N SER A 357 -29.79 -5.12 31.00
CA SER A 357 -28.89 -5.93 31.82
C SER A 357 -27.56 -5.21 32.04
N PRO A 358 -27.01 -5.21 33.26
CA PRO A 358 -25.72 -4.59 33.53
C PRO A 358 -24.66 -5.27 32.66
N LEU A 359 -24.08 -4.49 31.76
CA LEU A 359 -22.89 -4.89 31.01
C LEU A 359 -21.81 -5.26 32.02
N PRO A 360 -21.09 -6.38 31.86
CA PRO A 360 -20.03 -6.74 32.78
C PRO A 360 -18.97 -5.63 32.77
N VAL A 361 -18.88 -4.90 33.87
CA VAL A 361 -17.83 -3.92 34.14
C VAL A 361 -16.54 -4.71 34.34
N HIS A 362 -15.56 -4.54 33.46
CA HIS A 362 -14.23 -5.10 33.61
C HIS A 362 -13.19 -4.01 33.78
#